data_AF-A0A7M7KKM4-F1
#
_entry.id   AF-A0A7M7KKM4-F1
#
_cell.length_a   1.000
_cell.length_b   1.000
_cell.length_c   1.000
_cell.angle_alpha   90.00
_cell.angle_beta   90.00
_cell.angle_gamma   90.00
#
_symmetry.space_group_name_H-M   'P 1'
#
loop_
_entity.id
_entity.type
_entity.pdbx_description
1 polymer ?
#
loop_
_entity_poly.entity_id
_entity_poly.type
_entity_poly.pdbx_seq_one_letter_code
_entity_poly.pdbx_strand_id
1 'polypeptide(L)'
;MYINYVHVDREMVRALQWRGTDGQSLLDQMAGRSGCSLRIVTSDLDFFAPGNEDTALISVIHEDLTKVDEGCEIIAKEVDRLDNMRFERPLPPWAVGALFKDGKYLLKQLRAATDCYMYVSHGNPSKIIVIDQDAQKRCAAHNEIKNFLGHVQPIPVSQNFWHTA
;
A
#
# COMPACT_ATOMS: atom_id res chain seq x y z
N MET A 1 3.58 29.66 14.62
CA MET A 1 3.26 28.26 14.26
C MET A 1 2.71 28.26 12.85
N TYR A 2 3.38 27.56 11.93
CA TYR A 2 3.02 27.46 10.53
C TYR A 2 2.52 26.05 10.24
N ILE A 3 1.55 25.93 9.32
CA ILE A 3 0.95 24.68 8.89
C ILE A 3 0.88 24.69 7.37
N ASN A 4 1.37 23.61 6.75
CA ASN A 4 1.15 23.35 5.33
C ASN A 4 0.59 21.93 5.14
N TYR A 5 0.00 21.66 3.98
CA TYR A 5 -0.67 20.40 3.68
C TYR A 5 -0.11 19.79 2.40
N VAL A 6 0.26 18.52 2.47
CA VAL A 6 0.69 17.74 1.30
C VAL A 6 -0.44 16.80 0.91
N HIS A 7 -0.88 16.87 -0.35
CA HIS A 7 -1.84 15.95 -0.93
C HIS A 7 -1.15 14.66 -1.33
N VAL A 8 -1.69 13.53 -0.86
CA VAL A 8 -1.12 12.20 -1.07
C VAL A 8 -2.24 11.20 -1.32
N ASP A 9 -2.04 10.27 -2.23
CA ASP A 9 -2.98 9.16 -2.44
C ASP A 9 -3.23 8.38 -1.15
N ARG A 10 -4.47 8.01 -0.90
CA ARG A 10 -4.91 7.32 0.33
C ARG A 10 -4.14 6.02 0.56
N GLU A 11 -3.89 5.24 -0.49
CA GLU A 11 -3.13 3.99 -0.38
C GLU A 11 -1.64 4.24 -0.11
N MET A 12 -1.09 5.35 -0.59
CA MET A 12 0.26 5.77 -0.25
C MET A 12 0.35 6.24 1.20
N VAL A 13 -0.66 6.97 1.71
CA VAL A 13 -0.73 7.32 3.14
C VAL A 13 -0.76 6.06 4.01
N ARG A 14 -1.50 5.04 3.62
CA ARG A 14 -1.51 3.74 4.33
C ARG A 14 -0.15 3.05 4.29
N ALA A 15 0.57 3.13 3.16
CA ALA A 15 1.94 2.64 3.07
C ALA A 15 2.89 3.42 3.99
N LEU A 16 2.77 4.76 4.07
CA LEU A 16 3.55 5.60 4.98
C LEU A 16 3.26 5.29 6.46
N GLN A 17 2.01 4.97 6.80
CA GLN A 17 1.58 4.57 8.14
C GLN A 17 1.87 3.11 8.48
N TRP A 18 2.21 2.27 7.49
CA TRP A 18 2.47 0.86 7.70
C TRP A 18 3.62 0.71 8.69
N ARG A 19 3.33 0.06 9.81
CA ARG A 19 4.31 -0.35 10.81
C ARG A 19 4.61 -1.79 10.48
N GLY A 20 5.77 -2.02 9.86
CA GLY A 20 6.25 -3.37 9.65
C GLY A 20 6.58 -4.06 10.97
N THR A 21 7.36 -5.12 10.90
CA THR A 21 7.83 -5.87 12.08
C THR A 21 8.67 -5.04 13.05
N ASP A 22 9.27 -3.95 12.60
CA ASP A 22 10.05 -2.98 13.36
C ASP A 22 9.19 -2.00 14.19
N GLY A 23 7.88 -1.95 13.96
CA GLY A 23 6.92 -1.17 14.73
C GLY A 23 6.95 0.34 14.47
N GLN A 24 7.93 0.85 13.71
CA GLN A 24 8.05 2.25 13.35
C GLN A 24 7.49 2.49 11.95
N SER A 25 6.59 3.47 11.82
CA SER A 25 6.08 3.83 10.49
C SER A 25 7.07 4.74 9.78
N LEU A 26 7.05 4.72 8.45
CA LEU A 26 7.86 5.65 7.66
C LEU A 26 7.47 7.11 7.93
N LEU A 27 6.19 7.38 8.20
CA LEU A 27 5.73 8.69 8.63
C LEU A 27 6.43 9.16 9.92
N ASP A 28 6.61 8.27 10.90
CA ASP A 28 7.33 8.58 12.14
C ASP A 28 8.82 8.88 11.85
N GLN A 29 9.44 8.13 10.93
CA GLN A 29 10.83 8.36 10.52
C GLN A 29 10.99 9.72 9.82
N MET A 30 10.05 10.09 8.94
CA MET A 30 10.04 11.41 8.28
C MET A 30 9.83 12.55 9.27
N ALA A 31 8.95 12.38 10.27
CA ALA A 31 8.77 13.37 11.33
C ALA A 31 10.07 13.59 12.11
N GLY A 32 10.79 12.51 12.44
CA GLY A 32 12.11 12.58 13.07
C GLY A 32 13.18 13.28 12.21
N ARG A 33 13.20 13.03 10.90
CA ARG A 33 14.16 13.64 9.96
C ARG A 33 13.90 15.13 9.71
N SER A 34 12.64 15.52 9.58
CA SER A 34 12.23 16.90 9.31
C SER A 34 12.21 17.78 10.57
N GLY A 35 12.04 17.16 11.75
CA GLY A 35 11.75 17.88 12.99
C GLY A 35 10.32 18.43 13.06
N CYS A 36 9.49 18.14 12.05
CA CYS A 36 8.12 18.62 11.97
C CYS A 36 7.13 17.67 12.66
N SER A 37 6.06 18.23 13.21
CA SER A 37 4.90 17.44 13.61
C SER A 37 4.09 17.08 12.37
N LEU A 38 4.16 15.82 11.95
CA LEU A 38 3.41 15.29 10.81
C LEU A 38 2.11 14.63 11.30
N ARG A 39 0.95 15.05 10.78
CA ARG A 39 -0.33 14.41 11.10
C ARG A 39 -1.16 14.19 9.86
N ILE A 40 -1.74 13.01 9.76
CA ILE A 40 -2.67 12.67 8.67
C ILE A 40 -4.03 13.24 9.01
N VAL A 41 -4.61 13.92 8.04
CA VAL A 41 -5.94 14.49 8.10
C VAL A 41 -6.82 13.65 7.19
N THR A 42 -7.49 12.66 7.78
CA THR A 42 -8.47 11.84 7.09
C THR A 42 -9.81 12.58 7.09
N SER A 43 -10.10 13.27 5.99
CA SER A 43 -11.42 13.76 5.53
C SER A 43 -12.58 13.73 6.54
N ASP A 44 -12.57 14.65 7.51
CA ASP A 44 -13.78 15.19 8.18
C ASP A 44 -13.85 16.72 8.01
N LEU A 45 -12.97 17.30 7.19
CA LEU A 45 -12.97 18.74 6.89
C LEU A 45 -13.67 18.94 5.55
N ASP A 46 -14.73 19.76 5.56
CA ASP A 46 -15.50 20.27 4.40
C ASP A 46 -14.66 21.04 3.35
N PHE A 47 -13.33 20.94 3.41
CA PHE A 47 -12.37 21.56 2.49
C PHE A 47 -12.18 20.78 1.18
N PHE A 48 -12.61 19.52 1.11
CA PHE A 48 -12.51 18.74 -0.11
C PHE A 48 -13.77 18.94 -0.95
N ALA A 49 -13.59 19.29 -2.23
CA ALA A 49 -14.66 19.17 -3.20
C ALA A 49 -15.18 17.71 -3.18
N PRO A 50 -16.51 17.49 -3.14
CA PRO A 50 -17.08 16.16 -3.15
C PRO A 50 -16.68 15.48 -4.47
N GLY A 51 -15.80 14.49 -4.40
CA GLY A 51 -15.36 13.76 -5.60
C GLY A 51 -13.94 13.20 -5.57
N ASN A 52 -13.11 13.47 -4.56
CA ASN A 52 -11.76 12.90 -4.50
C ASN A 52 -11.56 12.02 -3.24
N GLU A 53 -12.33 10.94 -3.17
CA GLU A 53 -12.30 9.95 -2.08
C GLU A 53 -10.96 9.19 -1.97
N ASP A 54 -10.11 9.34 -2.99
CA ASP A 54 -8.81 8.66 -3.11
C ASP A 54 -7.64 9.51 -2.60
N THR A 55 -7.85 10.77 -2.21
CA THR A 55 -6.79 11.65 -1.69
C THR A 55 -6.88 11.82 -0.17
N ALA A 56 -5.74 11.84 0.50
CA ALA A 56 -5.57 12.17 1.91
C ALA A 56 -4.58 13.33 2.05
N LEU A 57 -4.62 14.02 3.19
CA LEU A 57 -3.72 15.14 3.48
C LEU A 57 -2.77 14.78 4.61
N ILE A 58 -1.51 15.19 4.48
CA ILE A 58 -0.54 15.21 5.57
C ILE A 58 -0.29 16.67 5.94
N SER A 59 -0.70 17.04 7.15
CA SER A 59 -0.33 18.33 7.75
C SER A 59 1.12 18.29 8.22
N VAL A 60 1.87 19.34 7.89
CA VAL A 60 3.25 19.59 8.29
C VAL A 60 3.25 20.82 9.18
N ILE A 61 3.59 20.64 10.46
CA ILE A 61 3.46 21.69 11.49
C ILE A 61 4.82 21.95 12.12
N HIS A 62 5.26 23.22 12.10
CA HIS A 62 6.47 23.67 12.77
C HIS A 62 6.40 25.18 13.13
N GLU A 63 7.25 25.64 14.05
CA GLU A 63 7.33 27.07 14.42
C GLU A 63 8.05 27.94 13.38
N ASP A 64 8.90 27.30 12.57
CA ASP A 64 9.70 27.87 11.50
C ASP A 64 9.12 27.48 10.13
N LEU A 65 8.85 28.46 9.28
CA LEU A 65 8.31 28.26 7.93
C LEU A 65 9.27 27.48 7.04
N THR A 66 10.58 27.71 7.13
CA THR A 66 11.57 26.99 6.33
C THR A 66 11.57 25.50 6.66
N LYS A 67 11.33 25.14 7.93
CA LYS A 67 11.18 23.74 8.35
C LYS A 67 9.89 23.11 7.82
N VAL A 68 8.81 23.89 7.73
CA VAL A 68 7.57 23.42 7.09
C VAL A 68 7.83 23.11 5.61
N ASP A 69 8.52 23.99 4.88
CA ASP A 69 8.87 23.78 3.48
C ASP A 69 9.78 22.55 3.30
N GLU A 70 10.83 22.41 4.12
CA GLU A 70 11.69 21.22 4.15
C GLU A 70 10.89 19.92 4.42
N GLY A 71 9.95 19.98 5.37
CA GLY A 71 9.07 18.85 5.69
C GLY A 71 8.18 18.46 4.52
N CYS A 72 7.61 19.43 3.82
CA CYS A 72 6.82 19.19 2.60
C CYS A 72 7.67 18.54 1.49
N GLU A 73 8.89 19.02 1.28
CA GLU A 73 9.81 18.42 0.30
C GLU A 73 10.19 16.98 0.64
N ILE A 74 10.44 16.68 1.92
CA ILE A 74 10.76 15.32 2.38
C ILE A 74 9.59 14.38 2.08
N ILE A 75 8.36 14.78 2.38
CA ILE A 75 7.17 13.97 2.11
C ILE A 75 7.02 13.74 0.60
N ALA A 76 7.10 14.80 -0.21
CA ALA A 76 6.96 14.70 -1.67
C ALA A 76 7.99 13.74 -2.26
N LYS A 77 9.28 13.89 -1.90
CA LYS A 77 10.35 12.99 -2.35
C LYS A 77 10.13 11.54 -1.92
N GLU A 78 9.64 11.32 -0.71
CA GLU A 78 9.40 9.97 -0.20
C GLU A 78 8.20 9.29 -0.86
N VAL A 79 7.11 10.04 -1.09
CA VAL A 79 5.94 9.60 -1.85
C VAL A 79 6.33 9.22 -3.27
N ASP A 80 7.04 10.10 -3.98
CA ASP A 80 7.53 9.83 -5.34
C ASP A 80 8.43 8.59 -5.37
N ARG A 81 9.31 8.45 -4.38
CA ARG A 81 10.20 7.28 -4.28
C ARG A 81 9.41 5.99 -4.09
N LEU A 82 8.43 5.98 -3.20
CA LEU A 82 7.60 4.80 -2.95
C LEU A 82 6.73 4.45 -4.15
N ASP A 83 6.20 5.45 -4.86
CA ASP A 83 5.41 5.21 -6.07
C ASP A 83 6.26 4.57 -7.18
N ASN A 84 7.51 5.03 -7.35
CA ASN A 84 8.47 4.41 -8.26
C ASN A 84 8.93 3.00 -7.81
N MET A 85 8.76 2.66 -6.52
CA MET A 85 9.08 1.34 -5.97
C MET A 85 7.88 0.40 -5.91
N ARG A 86 6.69 0.89 -6.28
CA ARG A 86 5.46 0.12 -6.34
C ARG A 86 5.62 -1.03 -7.33
N PHE A 87 5.29 -2.23 -6.87
CA PHE A 87 5.18 -3.40 -7.73
C PHE A 87 3.71 -3.75 -7.92
N GLU A 88 3.29 -3.92 -9.17
CA GLU A 88 1.93 -4.34 -9.50
C GLU A 88 1.92 -5.70 -10.19
N ARG A 89 0.97 -6.55 -9.81
CA ARG A 89 0.71 -7.81 -10.51
C ARG A 89 -0.78 -7.99 -10.76
N PRO A 90 -1.21 -8.18 -12.02
CA PRO A 90 -2.56 -8.58 -12.33
C PRO A 90 -2.91 -9.91 -11.64
N LEU A 91 -4.08 -9.94 -11.02
CA LEU A 91 -4.63 -11.13 -10.40
C LEU A 91 -5.63 -11.78 -11.35
N PRO A 92 -5.57 -13.10 -11.54
CA PRO A 92 -6.62 -13.80 -12.24
C PRO A 92 -7.92 -13.75 -11.42
N PRO A 93 -9.12 -13.77 -12.06
CA PRO A 93 -10.39 -13.61 -11.37
C PRO A 93 -10.63 -14.59 -10.22
N TRP A 94 -10.15 -15.83 -10.36
CA TRP A 94 -10.26 -16.86 -9.32
C TRP A 94 -9.40 -16.56 -8.07
N ALA A 95 -8.26 -15.87 -8.24
CA ALA A 95 -7.38 -15.50 -7.13
C ALA A 95 -7.96 -14.34 -6.31
N VAL A 96 -8.67 -13.41 -6.95
CA VAL A 96 -9.38 -12.32 -6.27
C VAL A 96 -10.40 -12.91 -5.31
N GLY A 97 -11.19 -13.88 -5.78
CA GLY A 97 -12.10 -14.65 -4.94
C GLY A 97 -11.39 -15.33 -3.77
N ALA A 98 -10.26 -16.00 -3.99
CA ALA A 98 -9.51 -16.67 -2.90
C ALA A 98 -8.93 -15.68 -1.88
N LEU A 99 -8.44 -14.52 -2.33
CA LEU A 99 -7.92 -13.46 -1.46
C LEU A 99 -9.01 -12.83 -0.57
N PHE A 100 -10.29 -12.89 -0.99
CA PHE A 100 -11.42 -12.24 -0.31
C PHE A 100 -12.49 -13.21 0.27
N LYS A 101 -12.59 -14.47 -0.15
CA LYS A 101 -13.58 -15.44 0.37
C LYS A 101 -13.22 -15.94 1.77
N ASP A 102 -11.93 -16.13 2.06
CA ASP A 102 -11.39 -16.35 3.42
C ASP A 102 -10.76 -15.04 3.97
N GLY A 103 -11.35 -13.91 3.55
CA GLY A 103 -10.69 -12.75 2.96
C GLY A 103 -9.92 -11.73 3.80
N LYS A 104 -9.54 -12.07 5.02
CA LYS A 104 -8.57 -11.26 5.77
C LYS A 104 -7.35 -12.05 6.19
N TYR A 105 -7.34 -13.35 5.98
CA TYR A 105 -6.27 -14.21 6.46
C TYR A 105 -5.11 -14.28 5.46
N LEU A 106 -5.38 -14.46 4.17
CA LEU A 106 -4.33 -14.68 3.17
C LEU A 106 -3.51 -13.42 2.82
N LEU A 107 -4.15 -12.29 2.54
CA LEU A 107 -3.42 -11.03 2.33
C LEU A 107 -2.65 -10.63 3.60
N LYS A 108 -3.21 -10.90 4.79
CA LYS A 108 -2.54 -10.69 6.07
C LYS A 108 -1.33 -11.63 6.24
N GLN A 109 -1.44 -12.89 5.83
CA GLN A 109 -0.31 -13.83 5.83
C GLN A 109 0.79 -13.39 4.88
N LEU A 110 0.47 -12.96 3.66
CA LEU A 110 1.45 -12.43 2.72
C LEU A 110 2.16 -11.21 3.30
N ARG A 111 1.42 -10.25 3.87
CA ARG A 111 2.00 -9.10 4.58
C ARG A 111 2.90 -9.52 5.74
N ALA A 112 2.49 -10.53 6.52
CA ALA A 112 3.28 -11.02 7.66
C ALA A 112 4.54 -11.77 7.22
N ALA A 113 4.47 -12.52 6.12
CA ALA A 113 5.59 -13.30 5.60
C ALA A 113 6.66 -12.42 4.94
N THR A 114 6.26 -11.31 4.32
CA THR A 114 7.16 -10.48 3.51
C THR A 114 7.47 -9.13 4.15
N ASP A 115 6.73 -8.77 5.20
CA ASP A 115 6.82 -7.49 5.90
C ASP A 115 6.59 -6.26 5.01
N CYS A 116 5.84 -6.42 3.92
CA CYS A 116 5.50 -5.35 2.99
C CYS A 116 4.09 -4.82 3.21
N TYR A 117 3.88 -3.54 2.94
CA TYR A 117 2.53 -3.06 2.70
C TYR A 117 2.02 -3.63 1.38
N MET A 118 0.82 -4.20 1.39
CA MET A 118 0.18 -4.74 0.19
C MET A 118 -1.30 -4.48 0.20
N TYR A 119 -1.91 -4.25 -0.96
CA TYR A 119 -3.36 -4.20 -1.09
C TYR A 119 -3.79 -4.73 -2.46
N VAL A 120 -5.09 -5.01 -2.61
CA VAL A 120 -5.66 -5.44 -3.87
C VAL A 120 -6.49 -4.30 -4.44
N SER A 121 -6.15 -3.85 -5.64
CA SER A 121 -6.97 -2.87 -6.37
C SER A 121 -8.14 -3.57 -7.06
N HIS A 122 -9.32 -2.95 -6.99
CA HIS A 122 -10.57 -3.46 -7.55
C HIS A 122 -10.77 -3.08 -9.03
N GLY A 123 -9.70 -2.72 -9.73
CA GLY A 123 -9.74 -2.44 -11.18
C GLY A 123 -10.07 -3.69 -12.00
N ASN A 124 -10.19 -3.52 -13.32
CA ASN A 124 -10.35 -4.61 -14.28
C ASN A 124 -9.18 -4.64 -15.28
N PRO A 125 -8.22 -5.59 -15.17
CA PRO A 125 -8.16 -6.66 -14.18
C PRO A 125 -7.74 -6.16 -12.80
N SER A 126 -8.18 -6.86 -11.74
CA SER A 126 -7.75 -6.55 -10.37
C SER A 126 -6.26 -6.81 -10.23
N LYS A 127 -5.57 -6.03 -9.39
CA LYS A 127 -4.11 -6.19 -9.19
C LYS A 127 -3.80 -6.30 -7.72
N ILE A 128 -2.80 -7.12 -7.37
CA ILE A 128 -2.13 -6.99 -6.07
C ILE A 128 -0.99 -5.97 -6.24
N ILE A 129 -0.94 -5.04 -5.33
CA ILE A 129 0.03 -3.95 -5.31
C ILE A 129 0.85 -4.11 -4.04
N VAL A 130 2.17 -4.10 -4.20
CA VAL A 130 3.15 -4.23 -3.13
C VAL A 130 3.96 -2.93 -3.09
N ILE A 131 4.05 -2.33 -1.90
CA ILE A 131 4.81 -1.10 -1.68
C ILE A 131 5.76 -1.35 -0.51
N ASP A 132 7.05 -1.23 -0.79
CA ASP A 132 8.12 -1.31 0.21
C ASP A 132 9.35 -0.57 -0.34
N GLN A 133 10.20 -0.05 0.55
CA GLN A 133 11.44 0.60 0.17
C GLN A 133 12.53 -0.41 -0.21
N ASP A 134 12.52 -1.59 0.41
CA ASP A 134 13.52 -2.64 0.25
C ASP A 134 13.21 -3.53 -0.96
N ALA A 135 14.13 -3.51 -1.94
CA ALA A 135 14.02 -4.33 -3.14
C ALA A 135 14.01 -5.84 -2.85
N GLN A 136 14.70 -6.29 -1.80
CA GLN A 136 14.73 -7.69 -1.40
C GLN A 136 13.38 -8.12 -0.83
N LYS A 137 12.75 -7.30 0.02
CA LYS A 137 11.40 -7.56 0.53
C LYS A 137 10.37 -7.60 -0.60
N ARG A 138 10.46 -6.68 -1.58
CA ARG A 138 9.59 -6.72 -2.77
C ARG A 138 9.79 -7.99 -3.60
N CYS A 139 11.03 -8.44 -3.76
CA CYS A 139 11.33 -9.69 -4.47
C CYS A 139 10.78 -10.92 -3.72
N ALA A 140 10.94 -10.97 -2.40
CA ALA A 140 10.35 -12.01 -1.56
C ALA A 140 8.82 -12.01 -1.68
N ALA A 141 8.19 -10.84 -1.60
CA ALA A 141 6.76 -10.69 -1.83
C ALA A 141 6.31 -11.18 -3.20
N HIS A 142 7.07 -10.88 -4.25
CA HIS A 142 6.79 -11.37 -5.59
C HIS A 142 6.77 -12.89 -5.65
N ASN A 143 7.77 -13.54 -5.04
CA ASN A 143 7.88 -14.99 -5.02
C ASN A 143 6.76 -15.64 -4.21
N GLU A 144 6.42 -15.08 -3.04
CA GLU A 144 5.31 -15.56 -2.22
C GLU A 144 3.95 -15.43 -2.92
N ILE A 145 3.71 -14.31 -3.60
CA ILE A 145 2.50 -14.13 -4.42
C ILE A 145 2.46 -15.15 -5.56
N LYS A 146 3.60 -15.41 -6.22
CA LYS A 146 3.68 -16.42 -7.29
C LYS A 146 3.39 -17.82 -6.76
N ASN A 147 3.99 -18.19 -5.64
CA ASN A 147 3.76 -19.47 -4.98
C ASN A 147 2.28 -19.61 -4.62
N PHE A 148 1.69 -18.60 -3.99
CA PHE A 148 0.26 -18.56 -3.66
C PHE A 148 -0.60 -18.83 -4.90
N LEU A 149 -0.40 -18.06 -5.98
CA LEU A 149 -1.18 -18.23 -7.21
C LEU A 149 -1.05 -19.64 -7.80
N GLY A 150 0.11 -20.28 -7.66
CA GLY A 150 0.29 -21.67 -8.08
C GLY A 150 -0.55 -22.67 -7.26
N HIS A 151 -0.66 -22.47 -5.94
CA HIS A 151 -1.40 -23.39 -5.05
C HIS A 151 -2.93 -23.25 -5.16
N VAL A 152 -3.42 -22.03 -5.39
CA VAL A 152 -4.86 -21.74 -5.52
C VAL A 152 -5.37 -21.81 -6.96
N GLN A 153 -4.52 -22.23 -7.91
CA GLN A 153 -4.92 -22.43 -9.29
C GLN A 153 -5.99 -23.53 -9.38
N PRO A 154 -7.12 -23.30 -10.07
CA PRO A 154 -8.10 -24.35 -10.31
C PRO A 154 -7.43 -25.54 -11.02
N ILE A 155 -7.59 -26.74 -10.47
CA ILE A 155 -7.11 -27.97 -11.12
C ILE A 155 -7.83 -28.08 -12.46
N PRO A 156 -7.11 -28.18 -13.60
CA PRO A 156 -7.75 -28.44 -14.88
C PRO A 156 -8.47 -29.77 -14.77
N VAL A 157 -9.79 -29.77 -14.89
CA VAL A 157 -10.55 -31.01 -14.99
C VAL A 157 -10.17 -31.61 -16.34
N SER A 158 -9.28 -32.62 -16.35
CA SER A 158 -8.98 -33.37 -17.55
C SER A 158 -10.29 -33.96 -18.09
N GLN A 159 -10.53 -33.83 -19.39
CA GLN A 159 -11.71 -34.29 -20.14
C GLN A 159 -11.87 -35.84 -20.20
N ASN A 160 -11.61 -36.58 -19.12
CA ASN A 160 -11.75 -38.05 -19.08
C ASN A 160 -13.06 -38.51 -18.42
N PHE A 161 -14.12 -37.70 -18.44
CA PHE A 161 -15.44 -38.09 -17.89
C PHE A 161 -16.49 -38.48 -18.94
N TRP A 162 -16.08 -38.75 -20.18
CA TRP A 162 -16.96 -39.28 -21.24
C TRP A 162 -16.49 -40.62 -21.80
N HIS A 163 -15.93 -41.51 -20.97
CA HIS A 163 -15.88 -42.92 -21.33
C HIS A 163 -16.24 -43.78 -20.13
N THR A 164 -17.26 -44.61 -20.33
CA THR A 164 -17.80 -45.69 -19.47
C THR A 164 -18.60 -45.28 -18.22
N ALA A 165 -19.92 -45.17 -18.41
CA ALA A 165 -20.88 -46.15 -17.89
C ALA A 165 -22.06 -46.26 -18.87
#